data_AF-A0A179B7H5-F1
#
_entry.id   AF-A0A179B7H5-F1
#
_cell.length_a   1.000
_cell.length_b   1.000
_cell.length_c   1.000
_cell.angle_alpha   90.00
_cell.angle_beta   90.00
_cell.angle_gamma   90.00
#
_symmetry.space_group_name_H-M   'P 1'
#
loop_
_entity.id
_entity.type
_entity.pdbx_description
1 polymer ?
#
loop_
_entity_poly.entity_id
_entity_poly.type
_entity_poly.pdbx_seq_one_letter_code
_entity_poly.pdbx_strand_id
1 'polypeptide(L)'
;MLDAAPSVPGNLAVNVVVRDPNATIDGDPFLGPWLAACFDTGINAYAVVGSPNPHVFDAIKKHGGTIVFRPLTPTAAAARQAEALGADILVATGREEGGLLPDGPMGTFTAVPAMVDAVSIPVFAAGGINDARSVTAAFALGAQGVYVGSRFLATKESPAAQAVKDLILDSSGEDLVEVSETQRSLPTPAALRYAAEYAASHDGAPIEQDLMKKGGLRPGMLVGDFDEGVVTVNSGIGVIQDIPTVAELVERLASGIA
;
A
#
# COMPACT_ATOMS: atom_id res chain seq x y z
N MET A 1 -21.96 5.78 -21.23
CA MET A 1 -22.76 5.17 -20.16
C MET A 1 -21.82 4.24 -19.42
N LEU A 2 -21.48 4.55 -18.18
CA LEU A 2 -20.81 3.58 -17.32
C LEU A 2 -21.92 2.64 -16.86
N ASP A 3 -21.94 1.43 -17.42
CA ASP A 3 -22.87 0.41 -16.95
C ASP A 3 -22.67 0.22 -15.44
N ALA A 4 -23.78 0.07 -14.71
CA ALA A 4 -23.75 -0.14 -13.28
C ALA A 4 -22.86 -1.35 -12.98
N ALA A 5 -21.75 -1.11 -12.28
CA ALA A 5 -20.86 -2.17 -11.83
C ALA A 5 -21.70 -3.21 -11.05
N PRO A 6 -21.51 -4.52 -11.27
CA PRO A 6 -22.23 -5.54 -10.54
C PRO A 6 -22.06 -5.29 -9.04
N SER A 7 -23.15 -5.43 -8.28
CA SER A 7 -23.09 -5.35 -6.81
C SER A 7 -22.08 -6.38 -6.32
N VAL A 8 -20.96 -5.93 -5.75
CA VAL A 8 -19.99 -6.83 -5.12
C VAL A 8 -20.49 -7.09 -3.70
N PRO A 9 -21.00 -8.28 -3.36
CA PRO A 9 -21.34 -8.61 -1.98
C PRO A 9 -20.04 -8.67 -1.16
N GLY A 10 -19.80 -7.65 -0.34
CA GLY A 10 -18.66 -7.52 0.55
C GLY A 10 -18.53 -6.10 1.09
N ASN A 11 -17.90 -5.92 2.24
CA ASN A 11 -17.54 -4.60 2.74
C ASN A 11 -16.42 -4.03 1.84
N LEU A 12 -16.79 -3.21 0.86
CA LEU A 12 -15.82 -2.46 0.06
C LEU A 12 -15.15 -1.41 0.94
N ALA A 13 -13.83 -1.32 0.87
CA ALA A 13 -13.06 -0.28 1.51
C ALA A 13 -12.47 0.67 0.46
N VAL A 14 -12.34 1.95 0.81
CA VAL A 14 -11.63 2.94 -0.02
C VAL A 14 -10.33 3.34 0.63
N ASN A 15 -9.32 3.62 -0.19
CA ASN A 15 -8.09 4.23 0.27
C ASN A 15 -8.25 5.76 0.35
N VAL A 16 -7.86 6.34 1.49
CA VAL A 16 -7.88 7.79 1.71
C VAL A 16 -6.47 8.21 2.09
N VAL A 17 -5.78 8.91 1.19
CA VAL A 17 -4.40 9.37 1.42
C VAL A 17 -4.43 10.74 2.09
N VAL A 18 -3.85 10.83 3.29
CA VAL A 18 -3.80 12.07 4.09
C VAL A 18 -2.34 12.37 4.44
N ARG A 19 -1.73 13.28 3.69
CA ARG A 19 -0.30 13.63 3.87
C ARG A 19 -0.10 14.63 5.02
N ASP A 20 -0.92 15.67 5.06
CA ASP A 20 -0.85 16.70 6.11
C ASP A 20 -1.70 16.28 7.33
N PRO A 21 -1.08 16.09 8.52
CA PRO A 21 -1.79 15.74 9.74
C PRO A 21 -2.82 16.80 10.19
N ASN A 22 -2.67 18.05 9.73
CA ASN A 22 -3.54 19.17 10.08
C ASN A 22 -4.52 19.54 8.95
N ALA A 23 -4.52 18.79 7.85
CA ALA A 23 -5.47 19.03 6.77
C ALA A 23 -6.90 18.95 7.32
N THR A 24 -7.68 20.00 7.08
CA THR A 24 -9.12 19.95 7.31
C THR A 24 -9.79 19.33 6.10
N ILE A 25 -10.97 18.74 6.31
CA ILE A 25 -11.75 18.11 5.23
C ILE A 25 -12.07 19.12 4.12
N ASP A 26 -12.36 20.37 4.51
CA ASP A 26 -12.68 21.47 3.59
C ASP A 26 -11.43 22.20 3.07
N GLY A 27 -10.24 21.88 3.61
CA GLY A 27 -8.97 22.50 3.22
C GLY A 27 -8.36 21.91 1.95
N ASP A 28 -8.80 20.71 1.56
CA ASP A 28 -8.45 20.06 0.30
C ASP A 28 -9.70 19.96 -0.59
N PRO A 29 -9.67 20.49 -1.83
CA PRO A 29 -10.83 20.53 -2.70
C PRO A 29 -11.33 19.15 -3.16
N PHE A 30 -10.56 18.08 -2.93
CA PHE A 30 -10.92 16.71 -3.27
C PHE A 30 -11.31 15.88 -2.04
N LEU A 31 -10.67 16.08 -0.89
CA LEU A 31 -10.87 15.22 0.28
C LEU A 31 -12.32 15.23 0.79
N GLY A 32 -12.90 16.42 1.00
CA GLY A 32 -14.29 16.55 1.44
C GLY A 32 -15.31 15.96 0.46
N PRO A 33 -15.32 16.39 -0.82
CA PRO A 33 -16.22 15.81 -1.82
C PRO A 33 -16.03 14.30 -2.00
N TRP A 34 -14.80 13.80 -1.90
CA TRP A 34 -14.51 12.36 -1.98
C TRP A 34 -15.12 11.58 -0.82
N LEU A 35 -14.91 12.04 0.43
CA LEU A 35 -15.51 11.41 1.61
C LEU A 35 -17.04 11.47 1.56
N ALA A 36 -17.62 12.59 1.14
CA ALA A 36 -19.07 12.72 0.96
C ALA A 36 -19.60 11.68 -0.03
N ALA A 37 -18.95 11.51 -1.19
CA ALA A 37 -19.32 10.49 -2.16
C ALA A 37 -19.21 9.04 -1.60
N CYS A 38 -18.20 8.78 -0.76
CA CYS A 38 -18.06 7.48 -0.09
C CYS A 38 -19.21 7.22 0.91
N PHE A 39 -19.57 8.25 1.68
CA PHE A 39 -20.68 8.18 2.64
C PHE A 39 -22.03 7.96 1.93
N ASP A 40 -22.28 8.69 0.84
CA ASP A 40 -23.52 8.58 0.07
C ASP A 40 -23.69 7.22 -0.64
N THR A 41 -22.58 6.54 -0.95
CA THR A 41 -22.58 5.22 -1.59
C THR A 41 -22.60 4.05 -0.60
N GLY A 42 -22.59 4.34 0.71
CA GLY A 42 -22.67 3.33 1.77
C GLY A 42 -21.35 2.57 2.02
N ILE A 43 -20.21 3.14 1.63
CA ILE A 43 -18.90 2.57 1.99
C ILE A 43 -18.71 2.66 3.50
N ASN A 44 -18.34 1.54 4.13
CA ASN A 44 -18.26 1.44 5.58
C ASN A 44 -16.83 1.17 6.10
N ALA A 45 -15.84 1.00 5.21
CA ALA A 45 -14.45 0.80 5.60
C ALA A 45 -13.50 1.74 4.86
N TYR A 46 -12.50 2.27 5.57
CA TYR A 46 -11.62 3.32 5.07
C TYR A 46 -10.17 2.99 5.43
N ALA A 47 -9.36 2.72 4.41
CA ALA A 47 -7.92 2.58 4.56
C ALA A 47 -7.28 3.97 4.53
N VAL A 48 -7.10 4.58 5.70
CA VAL A 48 -6.49 5.90 5.84
C VAL A 48 -4.98 5.74 5.86
N VAL A 49 -4.30 6.27 4.84
CA VAL A 49 -2.85 6.15 4.66
C VAL A 49 -2.20 7.51 4.86
N GLY A 50 -1.11 7.56 5.63
CA GLY A 50 -0.39 8.81 5.85
C GLY A 50 -0.17 9.16 7.31
N SER A 51 -0.52 10.37 7.68
CA SER A 51 -0.46 10.84 9.07
C SER A 51 -1.80 10.62 9.78
N PRO A 52 -1.83 10.32 11.09
CA PRO A 52 -3.08 10.30 11.85
C PRO A 52 -3.71 11.69 11.81
N ASN A 53 -4.92 11.81 11.23
CA ASN A 53 -5.59 13.09 11.05
C ASN A 53 -6.94 13.08 11.81
N PRO A 54 -7.08 13.92 12.85
CA PRO A 54 -8.26 13.90 13.71
C PRO A 54 -9.55 14.29 12.98
N HIS A 55 -9.48 15.19 11.98
CA HIS A 55 -10.65 15.64 11.24
C HIS A 55 -11.22 14.52 10.36
N VAL A 56 -10.34 13.82 9.63
CA VAL A 56 -10.73 12.70 8.76
C VAL A 56 -11.27 11.54 9.59
N PHE A 57 -10.61 11.22 10.70
CA PHE A 57 -11.04 10.14 11.59
C PHE A 57 -12.42 10.45 12.19
N ASP A 58 -12.60 11.65 12.76
CA ASP A 58 -13.88 12.08 13.35
C ASP A 58 -15.02 12.03 12.34
N ALA A 59 -14.81 12.47 11.10
CA ALA A 59 -15.83 12.39 10.05
C ALA A 59 -16.21 10.95 9.70
N ILE A 60 -15.23 10.05 9.53
CA ILE A 60 -15.49 8.64 9.26
C ILE A 60 -16.22 7.97 10.44
N LYS A 61 -15.79 8.23 11.69
CA LYS A 61 -16.43 7.65 12.88
C LYS A 61 -17.84 8.17 13.09
N LYS A 62 -18.12 9.45 12.81
CA LYS A 62 -19.49 10.01 12.84
C LYS A 62 -20.42 9.36 11.83
N HIS A 63 -19.88 8.91 10.70
CA HIS A 63 -20.62 8.12 9.71
C HIS A 63 -20.73 6.63 10.08
N GLY A 64 -20.11 6.17 11.18
CA GLY A 64 -20.10 4.78 11.59
C GLY A 64 -19.12 3.90 10.80
N GLY A 65 -18.15 4.50 10.11
CA GLY A 65 -17.15 3.77 9.34
C GLY A 65 -16.06 3.11 10.22
N THR A 66 -15.49 2.03 9.69
CA THR A 66 -14.30 1.35 10.19
C THR A 66 -13.04 1.99 9.59
N ILE A 67 -12.08 2.34 10.43
CA ILE A 67 -10.80 2.93 10.03
C ILE A 67 -9.70 1.86 10.09
N VAL A 68 -9.12 1.56 8.94
CA VAL A 68 -7.87 0.81 8.81
C VAL A 68 -6.75 1.83 8.60
N PHE A 69 -5.95 2.08 9.63
CA PHE A 69 -4.91 3.10 9.57
C PHE A 69 -3.55 2.52 9.18
N ARG A 70 -2.92 3.12 8.16
CA ARG A 70 -1.59 2.74 7.68
C ARG A 70 -0.67 3.97 7.70
N PRO A 71 0.20 4.11 8.72
CA PRO A 71 1.20 5.17 8.71
C PRO A 71 2.21 4.96 7.57
N LEU A 72 2.78 6.03 7.01
CA LEU A 72 3.89 5.90 6.04
C LEU A 72 5.10 5.24 6.69
N THR A 73 5.41 5.65 7.93
CA THR A 73 6.47 5.08 8.76
C THR A 73 5.85 4.58 10.06
N PRO A 74 5.70 3.25 10.26
CA PRO A 74 5.10 2.73 11.48
C PRO A 74 6.04 2.93 12.65
N THR A 75 5.54 3.62 13.67
CA THR A 75 6.21 3.78 14.96
C THR A 75 5.20 3.54 16.06
N ALA A 76 5.67 3.09 17.23
CA ALA A 76 4.80 2.86 18.37
C ALA A 76 4.06 4.13 18.81
N ALA A 77 4.67 5.31 18.60
CA ALA A 77 4.04 6.60 18.85
C ALA A 77 2.88 6.88 17.88
N ALA A 78 3.10 6.73 16.57
CA ALA A 78 2.05 6.91 15.56
C ALA A 78 0.91 5.90 15.72
N ALA A 79 1.24 4.66 16.07
CA ALA A 79 0.28 3.60 16.36
C ALA A 79 -0.66 3.96 17.52
N ARG A 80 -0.10 4.33 18.69
CA ARG A 80 -0.88 4.78 19.86
C ARG A 80 -1.69 6.03 19.58
N GLN A 81 -1.14 6.97 18.81
CA GLN A 81 -1.87 8.18 18.43
C GLN A 81 -3.08 7.83 17.56
N ALA A 82 -2.92 6.96 16.56
CA ALA A 82 -4.03 6.54 15.70
C ALA A 82 -5.11 5.77 16.47
N GLU A 83 -4.72 4.88 17.38
CA GLU A 83 -5.65 4.18 18.28
C GLU A 83 -6.44 5.18 19.14
N ALA A 84 -5.77 6.16 19.74
CA ALA A 84 -6.43 7.20 20.55
C ALA A 84 -7.40 8.07 19.74
N LEU A 85 -7.18 8.22 18.42
CA LEU A 85 -8.08 8.92 17.50
C LEU A 85 -9.22 8.04 16.98
N GLY A 86 -9.23 6.75 17.31
CA GLY A 86 -10.31 5.83 16.95
C GLY A 86 -10.06 4.99 15.69
N ALA A 87 -8.80 4.74 15.33
CA ALA A 87 -8.48 3.66 14.38
C ALA A 87 -9.02 2.32 14.91
N ASP A 88 -9.62 1.52 14.04
CA ASP A 88 -10.16 0.20 14.39
C ASP A 88 -9.16 -0.92 14.09
N ILE A 89 -8.28 -0.71 13.10
CA ILE A 89 -7.22 -1.64 12.69
C ILE A 89 -5.97 -0.82 12.37
N LEU A 90 -4.79 -1.28 12.81
CA LEU A 90 -3.49 -0.71 12.44
C LEU A 90 -2.81 -1.58 11.38
N VAL A 91 -2.14 -0.97 10.40
CA VAL A 91 -1.29 -1.67 9.43
C VAL A 91 0.19 -1.41 9.75
N ALA A 92 0.90 -2.45 10.19
CA ALA A 92 2.33 -2.43 10.45
C ALA A 92 3.11 -2.79 9.17
N THR A 93 3.71 -1.79 8.54
CA THR A 93 4.39 -1.92 7.24
C THR A 93 5.92 -2.01 7.40
N GLY A 94 6.53 -3.10 6.95
CA GLY A 94 7.99 -3.17 6.85
C GLY A 94 8.56 -2.51 5.59
N ARG A 95 9.86 -2.19 5.60
CA ARG A 95 10.58 -1.65 4.44
C ARG A 95 10.62 -2.60 3.24
N GLU A 96 10.17 -3.85 3.39
CA GLU A 96 9.93 -4.73 2.26
C GLU A 96 8.73 -4.31 1.38
N GLU A 97 7.95 -3.29 1.72
CA GLU A 97 6.84 -2.79 0.88
C GLU A 97 7.27 -2.31 -0.54
N GLY A 98 6.34 -2.28 -1.49
CA GLY A 98 6.47 -1.49 -2.72
C GLY A 98 5.59 -0.23 -2.66
N GLY A 99 5.94 0.81 -3.40
CA GLY A 99 5.37 2.14 -3.25
C GLY A 99 6.32 3.04 -2.47
N LEU A 100 5.77 3.85 -1.55
CA LEU A 100 6.56 4.67 -0.65
C LEU A 100 7.07 3.82 0.51
N LEU A 101 8.39 3.66 0.59
CA LEU A 101 9.06 2.90 1.62
C LEU A 101 8.96 3.62 2.97
N PRO A 102 8.68 2.91 4.07
CA PRO A 102 8.86 3.43 5.41
C PRO A 102 10.27 3.96 5.65
N ASP A 103 10.37 5.05 6.42
CA ASP A 103 11.66 5.56 6.86
C ASP A 103 12.31 4.60 7.87
N GLY A 104 13.64 4.59 7.87
CA GLY A 104 14.43 3.78 8.79
C GLY A 104 14.52 2.30 8.38
N PRO A 105 15.18 1.47 9.20
CA PRO A 105 15.63 0.14 8.76
C PRO A 105 14.63 -0.99 9.05
N MET A 106 13.46 -0.70 9.64
CA MET A 106 12.59 -1.77 10.13
C MET A 106 11.95 -2.56 8.99
N GLY A 107 12.33 -3.83 8.90
CA GLY A 107 11.62 -4.83 8.11
C GLY A 107 10.36 -5.34 8.83
N THR A 108 9.52 -6.07 8.10
CA THR A 108 8.23 -6.59 8.56
C THR A 108 8.38 -7.46 9.80
N PHE A 109 9.44 -8.26 9.87
CA PHE A 109 9.74 -9.12 11.02
C PHE A 109 9.95 -8.35 12.33
N THR A 110 10.41 -7.09 12.26
CA THR A 110 10.62 -6.22 13.43
C THR A 110 9.46 -5.26 13.63
N ALA A 111 8.92 -4.70 12.56
CA ALA A 111 7.84 -3.72 12.62
C ALA A 111 6.55 -4.30 13.19
N VAL A 112 6.17 -5.52 12.78
CA VAL A 112 4.92 -6.16 13.21
C VAL A 112 4.85 -6.36 14.73
N PRO A 113 5.75 -7.11 15.39
CA PRO A 113 5.64 -7.34 16.83
C PRO A 113 5.76 -6.02 17.62
N ALA A 114 6.60 -5.08 17.16
CA ALA A 114 6.72 -3.77 17.81
C ALA A 114 5.41 -2.97 17.79
N MET A 115 4.61 -3.09 16.73
CA MET A 115 3.31 -2.43 16.65
C MET A 115 2.24 -3.20 17.43
N VAL A 116 2.25 -4.53 17.37
CA VAL A 116 1.36 -5.41 18.15
C VAL A 116 1.47 -5.11 19.64
N ASP A 117 2.70 -4.99 20.17
CA ASP A 117 2.92 -4.67 21.58
C ASP A 117 2.57 -3.22 21.96
N ALA A 118 2.40 -2.33 20.96
CA ALA A 118 2.20 -0.91 21.19
C ALA A 118 0.72 -0.50 21.32
N VAL A 119 -0.22 -1.30 20.81
CA VAL A 119 -1.66 -0.98 20.74
C VAL A 119 -2.52 -2.17 21.18
N SER A 120 -3.79 -1.91 21.47
CA SER A 120 -4.79 -2.95 21.81
C SER A 120 -5.69 -3.33 20.64
N ILE A 121 -5.81 -2.47 19.62
CA ILE A 121 -6.54 -2.76 18.37
C ILE A 121 -5.81 -3.81 17.49
N PRO A 122 -6.53 -4.54 16.62
CA PRO A 122 -5.91 -5.49 15.71
C PRO A 122 -4.84 -4.88 14.81
N VAL A 123 -3.73 -5.60 14.65
CA VAL A 123 -2.63 -5.22 13.75
C VAL A 123 -2.59 -6.13 12.53
N PHE A 124 -2.56 -5.55 11.34
CA PHE A 124 -2.32 -6.23 10.08
C PHE A 124 -0.87 -6.03 9.64
N ALA A 125 -0.22 -7.10 9.20
CA ALA A 125 1.14 -7.03 8.66
C ALA A 125 1.14 -6.59 7.18
N ALA A 126 2.07 -5.74 6.79
CA ALA A 126 2.33 -5.32 5.41
C ALA A 126 3.82 -5.31 5.10
N GLY A 127 4.15 -5.52 3.83
CA GLY A 127 5.54 -5.61 3.33
C GLY A 127 5.98 -7.05 3.12
N GLY A 128 6.36 -7.40 1.89
CA GLY A 128 6.90 -8.74 1.55
C GLY A 128 5.95 -9.94 1.66
N ILE A 129 4.64 -9.74 1.92
CA ILE A 129 3.67 -10.82 2.03
C ILE A 129 3.16 -11.21 0.64
N ASN A 130 3.49 -12.43 0.20
CA ASN A 130 3.20 -12.91 -1.16
C ASN A 130 2.60 -14.32 -1.21
N ASP A 131 2.66 -15.12 -0.15
CA ASP A 131 2.14 -16.49 -0.12
C ASP A 131 1.68 -16.94 1.29
N ALA A 132 1.15 -18.16 1.39
CA ALA A 132 0.69 -18.74 2.64
C ALA A 132 1.77 -18.77 3.75
N ARG A 133 3.05 -18.98 3.39
CA ARG A 133 4.15 -19.04 4.37
C ARG A 133 4.35 -17.67 5.02
N SER A 134 4.32 -16.61 4.22
CA SER A 134 4.41 -15.24 4.71
C SER A 134 3.20 -14.83 5.56
N VAL A 135 2.00 -15.35 5.24
CA VAL A 135 0.80 -15.19 6.10
C VAL A 135 1.01 -15.90 7.44
N THR A 136 1.42 -17.17 7.44
CA THR A 136 1.70 -17.90 8.68
C THR A 136 2.75 -17.19 9.54
N ALA A 137 3.82 -16.68 8.93
CA ALA A 137 4.84 -15.91 9.63
C ALA A 137 4.29 -14.62 10.24
N ALA A 138 3.45 -13.86 9.51
CA ALA A 138 2.82 -12.65 10.02
C ALA A 138 1.96 -12.93 11.26
N PHE A 139 1.16 -14.00 11.24
CA PHE A 139 0.34 -14.41 12.38
C PHE A 139 1.21 -14.88 13.56
N ALA A 140 2.31 -15.58 13.30
CA ALA A 140 3.27 -15.97 14.34
C ALA A 140 3.95 -14.77 15.02
N LEU A 141 4.06 -13.63 14.32
CA LEU A 141 4.56 -12.36 14.86
C LEU A 141 3.49 -11.57 15.65
N GLY A 142 2.28 -12.10 15.77
CA GLY A 142 1.18 -11.49 16.52
C GLY A 142 0.19 -10.68 15.67
N ALA A 143 0.37 -10.59 14.35
CA ALA A 143 -0.63 -9.95 13.49
C ALA A 143 -1.94 -10.76 13.47
N GLN A 144 -3.07 -10.07 13.28
CA GLN A 144 -4.42 -10.65 13.18
C GLN A 144 -4.99 -10.56 11.76
N GLY A 145 -4.15 -10.18 10.80
CA GLY A 145 -4.45 -10.09 9.39
C GLY A 145 -3.25 -9.63 8.57
N VAL A 146 -3.43 -9.54 7.26
CA VAL A 146 -2.39 -9.10 6.32
C VAL A 146 -2.94 -8.05 5.36
N TYR A 147 -2.09 -7.11 4.98
CA TYR A 147 -2.36 -6.06 4.00
C TYR A 147 -1.40 -6.27 2.83
N VAL A 148 -1.92 -6.79 1.72
CA VAL A 148 -1.12 -7.35 0.62
C VAL A 148 -1.23 -6.45 -0.62
N GLY A 149 -0.07 -6.10 -1.19
CA GLY A 149 0.03 -5.23 -2.39
C GLY A 149 0.51 -5.99 -3.62
N SER A 150 1.82 -6.14 -3.79
CA SER A 150 2.44 -6.60 -5.04
C SER A 150 1.92 -7.95 -5.55
N ARG A 151 1.58 -8.89 -4.66
CA ARG A 151 0.98 -10.18 -5.05
C ARG A 151 -0.35 -10.04 -5.79
N PHE A 152 -1.15 -9.02 -5.48
CA PHE A 152 -2.40 -8.75 -6.20
C PHE A 152 -2.18 -8.11 -7.56
N LEU A 153 -1.02 -7.49 -7.85
CA LEU A 153 -0.72 -6.99 -9.19
C LEU A 153 -0.71 -8.14 -10.21
N ALA A 154 -0.15 -9.29 -9.83
CA ALA A 154 -0.12 -10.52 -10.61
C ALA A 154 -1.40 -11.36 -10.40
N THR A 155 -2.55 -10.76 -10.71
CA THR A 155 -3.86 -11.45 -10.79
C THR A 155 -4.59 -11.10 -12.08
N LYS A 156 -5.56 -11.92 -12.50
CA LYS A 156 -6.31 -11.69 -13.75
C LYS A 156 -7.14 -10.41 -13.70
N GLU A 157 -7.72 -10.11 -12.54
CA GLU A 157 -8.62 -8.98 -12.31
C GLU A 157 -7.88 -7.66 -12.07
N SER A 158 -6.59 -7.71 -11.70
CA SER A 158 -5.77 -6.52 -11.56
C SER A 158 -5.72 -5.72 -12.86
N PRO A 159 -5.99 -4.40 -12.82
CA PRO A 159 -5.93 -3.53 -13.99
C PRO A 159 -4.50 -3.15 -14.38
N ALA A 160 -3.47 -3.62 -13.66
CA ALA A 160 -2.10 -3.38 -14.04
C ALA A 160 -1.84 -3.86 -15.48
N ALA A 161 -1.00 -3.14 -16.21
CA ALA A 161 -0.64 -3.50 -17.58
C ALA A 161 -0.07 -4.93 -17.62
N GLN A 162 -0.37 -5.68 -18.69
CA GLN A 162 0.13 -7.06 -18.80
C GLN A 162 1.66 -7.12 -18.72
N ALA A 163 2.35 -6.16 -19.34
CA ALA A 163 3.80 -6.02 -19.27
C ALA A 163 4.33 -5.88 -17.83
N VAL A 164 3.56 -5.30 -16.90
CA VAL A 164 3.92 -5.22 -15.47
C VAL A 164 3.82 -6.58 -14.81
N LYS A 165 2.77 -7.35 -15.12
CA LYS A 165 2.59 -8.70 -14.60
C LYS A 165 3.71 -9.62 -15.09
N ASP A 166 4.03 -9.55 -16.38
CA ASP A 166 5.12 -10.30 -17.00
C ASP A 166 6.47 -9.92 -16.36
N LEU A 167 6.73 -8.62 -16.20
CA LEU A 167 7.94 -8.13 -15.53
C LEU A 167 8.07 -8.63 -14.08
N ILE A 168 6.96 -8.72 -13.33
CA ILE A 168 6.97 -9.29 -11.97
C ILE A 168 7.34 -10.77 -11.99
N LEU A 169 6.81 -11.55 -12.93
CA LEU A 169 7.09 -12.98 -13.07
C LEU A 169 8.54 -13.25 -13.48
N ASP A 170 9.12 -12.36 -14.29
CA ASP A 170 10.47 -12.46 -14.81
C ASP A 170 11.54 -11.85 -13.89
N SER A 171 11.15 -11.26 -12.77
CA SER A 171 12.06 -10.56 -11.85
C SER A 171 12.07 -11.14 -10.43
N SER A 172 13.10 -10.77 -9.69
CA SER A 172 13.26 -11.07 -8.27
C SER A 172 13.51 -9.78 -7.46
N GLY A 173 13.65 -9.94 -6.14
CA GLY A 173 14.03 -8.82 -5.28
C GLY A 173 15.46 -8.29 -5.55
N GLU A 174 16.32 -9.10 -6.17
CA GLU A 174 17.71 -8.75 -6.49
C GLU A 174 17.80 -7.76 -7.67
N ASP A 175 16.76 -7.70 -8.51
CA ASP A 175 16.70 -6.83 -9.69
C ASP A 175 16.20 -5.41 -9.36
N LEU A 176 15.75 -5.18 -8.12
CA LEU A 176 15.20 -3.90 -7.71
C LEU A 176 16.28 -2.81 -7.67
N VAL A 177 15.94 -1.65 -8.21
CA VAL A 177 16.78 -0.45 -8.16
C VAL A 177 16.11 0.62 -7.29
N GLU A 178 16.92 1.32 -6.48
CA GLU A 178 16.47 2.50 -5.74
C GLU A 178 16.39 3.69 -6.70
N VAL A 179 15.23 4.36 -6.72
CA VAL A 179 14.99 5.56 -7.55
C VAL A 179 14.86 6.83 -6.70
N SER A 180 14.64 6.68 -5.40
CA SER A 180 14.79 7.70 -4.37
C SER A 180 15.06 7.03 -3.02
N GLU A 181 15.27 7.83 -1.97
CA GLU A 181 15.40 7.39 -0.58
C GLU A 181 14.20 6.55 -0.13
N THR A 182 13.03 6.84 -0.72
CA THR A 182 11.73 6.31 -0.33
C THR A 182 11.07 5.48 -1.41
N GLN A 183 11.72 5.23 -2.56
CA GLN A 183 11.11 4.47 -3.65
C GLN A 183 12.11 3.54 -4.35
N ARG A 184 11.57 2.42 -4.80
CA ARG A 184 12.26 1.45 -5.63
C ARG A 184 11.37 0.93 -6.74
N SER A 185 12.02 0.39 -7.76
CA SER A 185 11.36 -0.12 -8.96
C SER A 185 12.03 -1.37 -9.50
N LEU A 186 11.26 -2.20 -10.21
CA LEU A 186 11.83 -3.14 -11.19
C LEU A 186 12.54 -2.36 -12.31
N PRO A 187 13.52 -2.97 -13.00
CA PRO A 187 14.44 -2.26 -13.88
C PRO A 187 13.81 -1.91 -15.24
N THR A 188 12.86 -0.97 -15.25
CA THR A 188 12.37 -0.32 -16.48
C THR A 188 13.42 0.66 -17.02
N PRO A 189 13.39 1.02 -18.32
CA PRO A 189 14.24 2.08 -18.86
C PRO A 189 14.17 3.37 -18.04
N ALA A 190 12.98 3.82 -17.63
CA ALA A 190 12.84 4.98 -16.76
C ALA A 190 13.52 4.77 -15.39
N ALA A 191 13.26 3.64 -14.74
CA ALA A 191 13.82 3.32 -13.43
C ALA A 191 15.36 3.27 -13.45
N LEU A 192 15.97 2.71 -14.50
CA LEU A 192 17.41 2.66 -14.63
C LEU A 192 18.03 4.06 -14.80
N ARG A 193 17.37 4.96 -15.54
CA ARG A 193 17.80 6.37 -15.62
C ARG A 193 17.72 7.05 -14.26
N TYR A 194 16.56 6.96 -13.60
CA TYR A 194 16.36 7.56 -12.28
C TYR A 194 17.31 6.99 -11.22
N ALA A 195 17.57 5.69 -11.24
CA ALA A 195 18.52 5.06 -10.33
C ALA A 195 19.95 5.59 -10.55
N ALA A 196 20.36 5.82 -11.80
CA ALA A 196 21.66 6.42 -12.10
C ALA A 196 21.74 7.89 -11.63
N GLU A 197 20.67 8.67 -11.83
CA GLU A 197 20.56 10.05 -11.34
C GLU A 197 20.61 10.11 -9.81
N TYR A 198 19.88 9.22 -9.14
CA TYR A 198 19.84 9.12 -7.68
C TYR A 198 21.20 8.66 -7.12
N ALA A 199 21.85 7.66 -7.71
CA ALA A 199 23.18 7.22 -7.29
C ALA A 199 24.25 8.32 -7.41
N ALA A 200 24.08 9.26 -8.34
CA ALA A 200 24.99 10.39 -8.52
C ALA A 200 24.72 11.54 -7.54
N SER A 201 23.44 11.83 -7.26
CA SER A 201 23.02 13.01 -6.49
C SER A 201 22.75 12.72 -5.02
N HIS A 202 22.27 11.53 -4.70
CA HIS A 202 21.66 11.17 -3.42
C HIS A 202 20.54 12.15 -3.02
N ASP A 203 19.82 12.66 -4.01
CA ASP A 203 18.67 13.54 -3.84
C ASP A 203 17.53 13.05 -4.73
N GLY A 204 16.55 12.36 -4.13
CA GLY A 204 15.40 11.83 -4.83
C GLY A 204 14.32 12.87 -5.18
N ALA A 205 14.38 14.08 -4.61
CA ALA A 205 13.29 15.06 -4.77
C ALA A 205 13.02 15.47 -6.23
N PRO A 206 14.02 15.70 -7.10
CA PRO A 206 13.78 15.98 -8.51
C PRO A 206 13.10 14.81 -9.25
N ILE A 207 13.45 13.58 -8.89
CA ILE A 207 12.90 12.36 -9.49
C ILE A 207 11.43 12.20 -9.11
N GLU A 208 11.10 12.38 -7.82
CA GLU A 208 9.72 12.31 -7.33
C GLU A 208 8.84 13.40 -7.95
N GLN A 209 9.37 14.61 -8.15
CA GLN A 209 8.66 15.68 -8.83
C GLN A 209 8.36 15.35 -10.30
N ASP A 210 9.34 14.78 -11.02
CA ASP A 210 9.17 14.37 -12.42
C ASP A 210 8.15 13.22 -12.54
N LEU A 211 8.24 12.20 -11.68
CA LEU A 211 7.25 11.13 -11.60
C LEU A 211 5.83 11.69 -11.37
N MET A 212 5.65 12.58 -10.40
CA MET A 212 4.35 13.20 -10.13
C MET A 212 3.83 14.01 -11.32
N LYS A 213 4.69 14.79 -11.99
CA LYS A 213 4.34 15.56 -13.18
C LYS A 213 3.85 14.68 -14.34
N LYS A 214 4.38 13.45 -14.44
CA LYS A 214 3.97 12.45 -15.44
C LYS A 214 2.74 11.62 -15.04
N GLY A 215 2.13 11.89 -13.89
CA GLY A 215 0.95 11.16 -13.39
C GLY A 215 1.28 10.06 -12.38
N GLY A 216 2.43 10.15 -11.72
CA GLY A 216 2.86 9.24 -10.67
C GLY A 216 3.17 7.85 -11.24
N LEU A 217 2.59 6.82 -10.61
CA LEU A 217 2.81 5.43 -11.01
C LEU A 217 1.96 5.00 -12.23
N ARG A 218 1.03 5.84 -12.68
CA ARG A 218 0.10 5.49 -13.77
C ARG A 218 0.80 5.07 -15.08
N PRO A 219 1.82 5.81 -15.60
CA PRO A 219 2.49 5.44 -16.84
C PRO A 219 3.06 4.02 -16.82
N GLY A 220 3.81 3.68 -15.76
CA GLY A 220 4.41 2.35 -15.62
C GLY A 220 3.38 1.27 -15.28
N MET A 221 2.61 1.47 -14.21
CA MET A 221 1.78 0.42 -13.62
C MET A 221 0.50 0.12 -14.40
N LEU A 222 -0.18 1.14 -14.93
CA LEU A 222 -1.48 0.99 -15.58
C LEU A 222 -1.40 1.05 -17.10
N VAL A 223 -0.53 1.91 -17.65
CA VAL A 223 -0.38 2.06 -19.10
C VAL A 223 0.66 1.07 -19.66
N GLY A 224 1.67 0.70 -18.88
CA GLY A 224 2.77 -0.16 -19.34
C GLY A 224 3.82 0.59 -20.16
N ASP A 225 3.88 1.92 -20.02
CA ASP A 225 4.93 2.75 -20.61
C ASP A 225 6.15 2.74 -19.69
N PHE A 226 7.10 1.87 -20.00
CA PHE A 226 8.33 1.68 -19.23
C PHE A 226 9.43 2.69 -19.58
N ASP A 227 9.27 3.47 -20.66
CA ASP A 227 10.20 4.54 -21.01
C ASP A 227 9.98 5.77 -20.11
N GLU A 228 8.75 5.98 -19.64
CA GLU A 228 8.35 7.09 -18.78
C GLU A 228 7.95 6.69 -17.36
N GLY A 229 7.71 5.40 -17.12
CA GLY A 229 7.13 4.89 -15.88
C GLY A 229 8.03 3.93 -15.09
N VAL A 230 7.83 3.94 -13.77
CA VAL A 230 8.44 2.99 -12.83
C VAL A 230 7.43 1.92 -12.40
N VAL A 231 7.92 0.76 -12.01
CA VAL A 231 7.13 -0.39 -11.54
C VAL A 231 7.54 -0.73 -10.11
N THR A 232 6.77 -0.24 -9.15
CA THR A 232 7.12 -0.41 -7.74
C THR A 232 6.45 -1.63 -7.11
N VAL A 233 7.27 -2.46 -6.45
CA VAL A 233 6.87 -3.72 -5.84
C VAL A 233 7.67 -3.99 -4.56
N ASN A 234 7.21 -4.97 -3.78
CA ASN A 234 7.90 -5.43 -2.59
C ASN A 234 9.21 -6.16 -2.93
N SER A 235 10.11 -6.34 -1.97
CA SER A 235 11.39 -7.03 -2.20
C SER A 235 11.26 -8.55 -2.28
N GLY A 236 10.09 -9.09 -1.94
CA GLY A 236 9.84 -10.53 -1.92
C GLY A 236 9.26 -11.08 -3.22
N ILE A 237 9.25 -10.32 -4.32
CA ILE A 237 8.50 -10.72 -5.53
C ILE A 237 8.98 -12.01 -6.19
N GLY A 238 10.19 -12.50 -5.92
CA GLY A 238 10.72 -13.72 -6.56
C GLY A 238 9.89 -14.98 -6.30
N VAL A 239 8.98 -14.99 -5.31
CA VAL A 239 8.05 -16.11 -5.07
C VAL A 239 6.76 -16.02 -5.90
N ILE A 240 6.55 -14.93 -6.65
CA ILE A 240 5.38 -14.71 -7.50
C ILE A 240 5.66 -15.33 -8.87
N GLN A 241 5.02 -16.47 -9.17
CA GLN A 241 5.34 -17.30 -10.34
C GLN A 241 4.12 -17.57 -11.25
N ASP A 242 3.00 -16.90 -10.99
CA ASP A 242 1.74 -17.15 -11.67
C ASP A 242 0.78 -15.96 -11.62
N ILE A 243 -0.27 -16.00 -12.46
CA ILE A 243 -1.33 -14.98 -12.54
C ILE A 243 -2.70 -15.67 -12.31
N PRO A 244 -3.03 -16.03 -11.05
CA PRO A 244 -4.32 -16.62 -10.71
C PRO A 244 -5.44 -15.59 -10.73
N THR A 245 -6.68 -16.04 -10.56
CA THR A 245 -7.78 -15.16 -10.15
C THR A 245 -7.55 -14.63 -8.73
N VAL A 246 -8.17 -13.50 -8.40
CA VAL A 246 -8.18 -12.95 -7.04
C VAL A 246 -8.75 -13.97 -6.05
N ALA A 247 -9.81 -14.70 -6.42
CA ALA A 247 -10.42 -15.72 -5.57
C ALA A 247 -9.44 -16.84 -5.22
N GLU A 248 -8.80 -17.44 -6.23
CA GLU A 248 -7.78 -18.49 -6.01
C GLU A 248 -6.61 -17.97 -5.17
N LEU A 249 -6.17 -16.72 -5.39
CA LEU A 249 -5.09 -16.13 -4.60
C LEU A 249 -5.50 -15.97 -3.14
N VAL A 250 -6.69 -15.45 -2.86
CA VAL A 250 -7.19 -15.27 -1.49
C VAL A 250 -7.30 -16.62 -0.77
N GLU A 251 -7.81 -17.66 -1.41
CA GLU A 251 -7.88 -19.01 -0.84
C GLU A 251 -6.48 -19.55 -0.47
N ARG A 252 -5.49 -19.35 -1.35
CA ARG A 252 -4.09 -19.75 -1.10
C ARG A 252 -3.44 -18.95 0.03
N LEU A 253 -3.72 -17.66 0.13
CA LEU A 253 -3.20 -16.85 1.24
C LEU A 253 -3.86 -17.26 2.57
N ALA A 254 -5.18 -17.50 2.55
CA ALA A 254 -5.96 -17.89 3.72
C ALA A 254 -5.55 -19.26 4.27
N SER A 255 -5.02 -20.18 3.45
CA SER A 255 -4.49 -21.45 3.94
C SER A 255 -3.26 -21.30 4.85
N GLY A 256 -2.67 -20.11 4.92
CA GLY A 256 -1.61 -19.77 5.87
C GLY A 256 -2.10 -19.33 7.25
N ILE A 257 -3.41 -19.12 7.42
CA ILE A 257 -4.04 -18.79 8.71
C ILE A 257 -4.28 -20.10 9.47
N ALA A 258 -3.76 -20.20 10.69
CA ALA A 258 -3.92 -21.36 11.56
C ALA A 258 -5.24 -21.30 12.36
#